data_AF-U4QMD9-F1
#
_entry.id   AF-U4QMD9-F1
#
_cell.length_a   1.000
_cell.length_b   1.000
_cell.length_c   1.000
_cell.angle_alpha   90.00
_cell.angle_beta   90.00
_cell.angle_gamma   90.00
#
_symmetry.space_group_name_H-M   'P 1'
#
loop_
_entity.id
_entity.type
_entity.pdbx_description
1 polymer ?
#
loop_
_entity_poly.entity_id
_entity_poly.type
_entity_poly.pdbx_seq_one_letter_code
_entity_poly.pdbx_strand_id
1 'polypeptide(L)'
;MLFKLSHDKEAPGIFKHISKRIVPDRAIMGISGGIFIGFVLNVIASRFNHSASDLFVVVFSSSVLPGMIPWFVILLAELRFRRYNKDMMAKHPFKLPLYPFSNYFAFLMLLVIVVFMFINLDTRISVIVGALVLIVATIVYLVRHKGQFKKN
;
A
#
# COMPACT_ATOMS: atom_id res chain seq x y z
N MET A 1 8.11 0.05 7.31
CA MET A 1 7.01 1.04 7.34
C MET A 1 6.38 1.19 8.72
N LEU A 2 6.07 0.10 9.42
CA LEU A 2 5.42 0.12 10.75
C LEU A 2 6.14 1.01 11.78
N PHE A 3 7.48 0.98 11.81
CA PHE A 3 8.30 1.87 12.65
C PHE A 3 8.04 3.36 12.36
N LYS A 4 8.07 3.78 11.08
CA LYS A 4 7.82 5.17 10.68
C LYS A 4 6.40 5.60 11.04
N LEU A 5 5.40 4.76 10.77
CA LEU A 5 4.01 5.01 11.14
C LEU A 5 3.84 5.18 12.66
N SER A 6 4.56 4.41 13.48
CA SER A 6 4.53 4.57 14.93
C SER A 6 5.18 5.88 15.40
N HIS A 7 6.18 6.36 14.64
CA HIS A 7 6.80 7.66 14.88
C HIS A 7 5.85 8.82 14.55
N ASP A 8 5.10 8.67 13.46
CA ASP A 8 4.11 9.64 12.96
C ASP A 8 2.76 9.56 13.73
N LYS A 9 2.70 8.76 14.81
CA LYS A 9 1.49 8.49 15.63
C LYS A 9 0.34 7.83 14.87
N GLU A 10 0.63 7.19 13.74
CA GLU A 10 -0.31 6.40 12.93
C GLU A 10 -0.35 4.91 13.32
N ALA A 11 0.62 4.42 14.10
CA ALA A 11 0.63 3.07 14.67
C ALA A 11 0.92 3.09 16.18
N PRO A 12 0.63 2.01 16.93
CA PRO A 12 0.92 1.92 18.35
C PRO A 12 2.39 2.25 18.67
N GLY A 13 2.62 3.05 19.72
CA GLY A 13 3.96 3.51 20.11
C GLY A 13 4.93 2.39 20.49
N ILE A 14 4.43 1.17 20.73
CA ILE A 14 5.23 -0.03 20.99
C ILE A 14 6.18 -0.33 19.81
N PHE A 15 5.77 -0.04 18.58
CA PHE A 15 6.58 -0.28 17.38
C PHE A 15 7.67 0.77 17.13
N LYS A 16 7.76 1.82 17.96
CA LYS A 16 8.80 2.84 17.92
C LYS A 16 10.11 2.39 18.60
N HIS A 17 10.08 1.26 19.31
CA HIS A 17 11.26 0.77 20.01
C HIS A 17 12.39 0.39 19.03
N ILE A 18 13.62 0.69 19.44
CA ILE A 18 14.84 0.33 18.73
C ILE A 18 15.70 -0.50 19.69
N SER A 19 16.16 -1.65 19.21
CA SER A 19 17.08 -2.55 19.92
C SER A 19 18.50 -1.98 20.01
N LYS A 20 19.33 -2.57 20.87
CA LYS A 20 20.78 -2.27 20.99
C LYS A 20 21.54 -2.36 19.66
N ARG A 21 21.04 -3.15 18.69
CA ARG A 21 21.61 -3.30 17.33
C ARG A 21 21.08 -2.25 16.32
N ILE A 22 20.38 -1.21 16.78
CA ILE A 22 19.82 -0.14 15.91
C ILE A 22 18.82 -0.71 14.88
N VAL A 23 18.01 -1.66 15.33
CA VAL A 23 16.93 -2.26 14.53
C VAL A 23 15.60 -2.18 15.27
N PRO A 24 14.47 -1.93 14.57
CA PRO A 24 13.15 -1.86 15.17
C PRO A 24 12.61 -3.27 15.44
N ASP A 25 13.19 -3.94 16.43
CA ASP A 25 12.93 -5.34 16.81
C ASP A 25 11.45 -5.63 17.07
N ARG A 26 10.74 -4.76 17.81
CA ARG A 26 9.31 -4.94 18.10
C ARG A 26 8.43 -4.84 16.85
N ALA A 27 8.81 -3.98 15.90
CA ALA A 27 8.11 -3.91 14.61
C ALA A 27 8.35 -5.16 13.77
N ILE A 28 9.57 -5.69 13.79
CA ILE A 28 9.93 -6.94 13.10
C ILE A 28 9.15 -8.11 13.70
N MET A 29 9.17 -8.28 15.03
CA MET A 29 8.43 -9.34 15.73
C MET A 29 6.93 -9.25 15.47
N GLY A 30 6.35 -8.05 15.43
CA GLY A 30 4.93 -7.85 15.10
C GLY A 30 4.58 -8.32 13.69
N ILE A 31 5.40 -7.96 12.68
CA ILE A 31 5.20 -8.37 11.29
C ILE A 31 5.42 -9.88 11.13
N SER A 32 6.53 -10.40 11.65
CA SER A 32 6.84 -11.83 11.62
C SER A 32 5.78 -12.66 12.32
N GLY A 33 5.29 -12.21 13.48
CA GLY A 33 4.20 -12.84 14.21
C GLY A 33 2.89 -12.84 13.42
N GLY A 34 2.54 -11.71 12.79
CA GLY A 34 1.35 -11.63 11.92
C GLY A 34 1.43 -12.58 10.72
N ILE A 35 2.59 -12.65 10.05
CA ILE A 35 2.82 -13.59 8.95
C ILE A 35 2.73 -15.03 9.45
N PHE A 36 3.34 -15.34 10.59
CA PHE A 36 3.31 -16.69 11.18
C PHE A 36 1.88 -17.12 11.52
N ILE A 37 1.08 -16.24 12.14
CA ILE A 37 -0.34 -16.49 12.41
C ILE A 37 -1.10 -16.71 11.09
N GLY A 38 -0.87 -15.86 10.09
CA GLY A 38 -1.49 -16.01 8.77
C GLY A 38 -1.12 -17.34 8.10
N PHE A 39 0.12 -17.78 8.24
CA PHE A 39 0.60 -19.07 7.73
C PHE A 39 -0.07 -20.25 8.46
N VAL A 40 -0.12 -20.22 9.79
CA VAL A 40 -0.79 -21.26 10.60
C VAL A 40 -2.28 -21.34 10.23
N LEU A 41 -2.96 -20.20 10.10
CA LEU A 41 -4.35 -20.15 9.67
C LEU A 41 -4.53 -20.74 8.27
N ASN A 42 -3.63 -20.45 7.32
CA ASN A 42 -3.66 -21.01 5.97
C ASN A 42 -3.54 -22.54 6.00
N VAL A 43 -2.58 -23.09 6.76
CA VAL A 43 -2.40 -24.55 6.88
C VAL A 43 -3.61 -25.22 7.51
N ILE A 44 -4.16 -24.65 8.59
CA ILE A 44 -5.36 -25.19 9.25
C ILE A 44 -6.55 -25.17 8.29
N ALA A 45 -6.80 -24.05 7.63
CA ALA A 45 -7.92 -23.91 6.70
C ALA A 45 -7.81 -24.86 5.50
N SER A 46 -6.62 -25.03 4.94
CA SER A 46 -6.35 -25.99 3.85
C SER A 46 -6.62 -27.45 4.26
N ARG A 47 -6.38 -27.79 5.54
CA ARG A 47 -6.67 -29.12 6.09
C ARG A 47 -8.16 -29.40 6.26
N PHE A 48 -8.98 -28.38 6.54
CA PHE A 48 -10.43 -28.53 6.73
C PHE A 48 -11.23 -28.34 5.42
N ASN A 49 -10.76 -27.51 4.48
CA ASN A 49 -11.45 -27.21 3.22
C ASN A 49 -10.54 -27.48 2.03
N HIS A 50 -10.63 -28.69 1.45
CA HIS A 50 -9.83 -29.12 0.29
C HIS A 50 -10.19 -28.39 -1.02
N SER A 51 -11.28 -27.61 -1.02
CA SER A 51 -11.79 -26.89 -2.20
C SER A 51 -11.56 -25.38 -2.17
N ALA A 52 -11.02 -24.85 -1.06
CA ALA A 52 -10.68 -23.43 -0.97
C ALA A 52 -9.32 -23.23 -1.63
N SER A 53 -9.27 -22.33 -2.62
CA SER A 53 -8.00 -21.77 -3.08
C SER A 53 -7.16 -21.32 -1.87
N ASP A 54 -5.84 -21.51 -1.93
CA ASP A 54 -4.93 -21.15 -0.84
C ASP A 54 -5.26 -19.74 -0.36
N LEU A 55 -5.76 -19.62 0.88
CA LEU A 55 -6.14 -18.34 1.48
C LEU A 55 -4.98 -17.35 1.41
N PHE A 56 -3.75 -17.87 1.55
CA PHE A 56 -2.54 -17.11 1.34
C PHE A 56 -2.46 -16.49 -0.07
N VAL A 57 -2.74 -17.26 -1.13
CA VAL A 57 -2.72 -16.76 -2.50
C VAL A 57 -3.76 -15.65 -2.68
N VAL A 58 -4.98 -15.85 -2.19
CA VAL A 58 -6.06 -14.84 -2.28
C VAL A 58 -5.71 -13.56 -1.51
N VAL A 59 -5.17 -13.68 -0.29
CA VAL A 59 -4.78 -12.52 0.52
C VAL A 59 -3.57 -11.80 -0.10
N PHE A 60 -2.58 -12.55 -0.56
CA PHE A 60 -1.38 -12.01 -1.20
C PHE A 60 -1.73 -11.28 -2.50
N SER A 61 -2.50 -11.91 -3.38
CA SER A 61 -2.94 -11.29 -4.64
C SER A 61 -3.85 -10.08 -4.40
N SER A 62 -4.67 -10.09 -3.34
CA SER A 62 -5.51 -8.94 -2.99
C SER A 62 -4.70 -7.71 -2.55
N SER A 63 -3.48 -7.90 -2.06
CA SER A 63 -2.59 -6.81 -1.62
C SER A 63 -2.03 -5.99 -2.78
N VAL A 64 -2.13 -6.49 -4.02
CA VAL A 64 -1.65 -5.79 -5.22
C VAL A 64 -2.42 -4.49 -5.44
N LEU A 65 -3.75 -4.51 -5.28
CA LEU A 65 -4.58 -3.34 -5.57
C LEU A 65 -4.33 -2.17 -4.61
N PRO A 66 -4.30 -2.36 -3.28
CA PRO A 66 -3.85 -1.31 -2.36
C PRO A 66 -2.43 -0.83 -2.67
N GLY A 67 -1.55 -1.74 -3.08
CA GLY A 67 -0.17 -1.41 -3.48
C GLY A 67 -0.07 -0.58 -4.77
N MET A 68 -1.10 -0.58 -5.62
CA MET A 68 -1.14 0.26 -6.82
C MET A 68 -1.41 1.73 -6.53
N ILE A 69 -2.15 2.06 -5.46
CA ILE A 69 -2.50 3.44 -5.12
C ILE A 69 -1.27 4.35 -4.93
N PRO A 70 -0.23 3.96 -4.18
CA PRO A 70 0.99 4.77 -4.07
C PRO A 70 1.61 5.14 -5.42
N TRP A 71 1.53 4.30 -6.45
CA TRP A 71 2.06 4.62 -7.78
C TRP A 71 1.28 5.76 -8.45
N PHE A 72 -0.05 5.73 -8.37
CA PHE A 72 -0.88 6.85 -8.82
C PHE A 72 -0.53 8.13 -8.06
N VAL A 73 -0.36 8.04 -6.74
CA VAL A 73 0.00 9.18 -5.89
C VAL A 73 1.39 9.74 -6.26
N ILE A 74 2.38 8.87 -6.50
CA ILE A 74 3.74 9.27 -6.89
C ILE A 74 3.73 10.02 -8.23
N LEU A 75 3.04 9.49 -9.25
CA LEU A 75 2.95 10.13 -10.56
C LEU A 75 2.27 11.50 -10.49
N LEU A 76 1.16 11.59 -9.73
CA LEU A 76 0.46 12.85 -9.50
C LEU A 76 1.32 13.83 -8.71
N ALA A 77 2.02 13.35 -7.68
CA ALA A 77 2.93 14.15 -6.87
C ALA A 77 4.08 14.70 -7.71
N GLU A 78 4.65 13.91 -8.62
CA GLU A 78 5.72 14.39 -9.50
C GLU A 78 5.22 15.47 -10.47
N LEU A 79 4.10 15.23 -11.15
CA LEU A 79 3.48 16.22 -12.05
C LEU A 79 3.22 17.53 -11.32
N ARG A 80 2.66 17.44 -10.10
CA ARG A 80 2.37 18.59 -9.25
C ARG A 80 3.65 19.28 -8.78
N PHE A 81 4.63 18.53 -8.30
CA PHE A 81 5.90 19.03 -7.81
C PHE A 81 6.63 19.85 -8.88
N ARG A 82 6.72 19.33 -10.11
CA ARG A 82 7.35 20.06 -11.23
C ARG A 82 6.56 21.29 -11.66
N ARG A 83 5.22 21.27 -11.56
CA ARG A 83 4.38 22.44 -11.89
C ARG A 83 4.60 23.60 -10.92
N TYR A 84 4.74 23.32 -9.63
CA TYR A 84 4.91 24.34 -8.59
C TYR A 84 6.37 24.73 -8.32
N ASN A 85 7.35 23.87 -8.63
CA ASN A 85 8.77 24.11 -8.35
C ASN A 85 9.59 24.22 -9.65
N LYS A 86 9.11 25.02 -10.61
CA LYS A 86 9.77 25.20 -11.91
C LYS A 86 11.20 25.73 -11.77
N ASP A 87 11.43 26.65 -10.83
CA ASP A 87 12.73 27.28 -10.62
C ASP A 87 13.75 26.30 -10.01
N MET A 88 13.31 25.42 -9.11
CA MET A 88 14.16 24.36 -8.54
C MET A 88 14.47 23.28 -9.56
N MET A 89 13.54 23.00 -10.49
CA MET A 89 13.74 22.04 -11.57
C MET A 89 14.78 22.49 -12.60
N ALA A 90 15.01 23.80 -12.77
CA ALA A 90 16.02 24.29 -13.72
C ALA A 90 17.42 23.74 -13.38
N LYS A 91 17.77 23.73 -12.08
CA LYS A 91 19.07 23.32 -11.53
C LYS A 91 19.12 21.87 -11.02
N HIS A 92 18.03 21.11 -11.14
CA HIS A 92 17.99 19.77 -10.55
C HIS A 92 18.86 18.78 -11.34
N PRO A 93 19.76 18.02 -10.68
CA PRO A 93 20.69 17.11 -11.34
C PRO A 93 20.02 15.88 -11.96
N PHE A 94 18.84 15.50 -11.45
CA PHE A 94 18.09 14.33 -11.92
C PHE A 94 16.75 14.75 -12.56
N LYS A 95 16.64 14.66 -13.89
CA LYS A 95 15.42 14.99 -14.64
C LYS A 95 14.88 13.72 -15.27
N LEU A 96 13.57 13.52 -15.16
CA LEU A 96 12.91 12.38 -15.78
C LEU A 96 13.01 12.53 -17.31
N PRO A 97 13.58 11.56 -18.05
CA PRO A 97 13.59 11.60 -19.49
C PRO A 97 12.16 11.54 -20.02
N LEU A 98 11.88 12.26 -21.11
CA LEU A 98 10.57 12.30 -21.78
C LEU A 98 9.42 12.84 -20.91
N TYR A 99 9.71 13.62 -19.87
CA TYR A 99 8.66 14.33 -19.13
C TYR A 99 7.95 15.36 -20.03
N PRO A 100 6.61 15.49 -19.99
CA PRO A 100 5.64 14.78 -19.13
C PRO A 100 5.05 13.51 -19.75
N PHE A 101 5.42 13.17 -21.00
CA PHE A 101 4.84 12.03 -21.72
C PHE A 101 5.03 10.69 -21.00
N SER A 102 6.20 10.46 -20.40
CA SER A 102 6.45 9.22 -19.64
C SER A 102 5.52 9.07 -18.43
N ASN A 103 5.18 10.17 -17.74
CA ASN A 103 4.23 10.13 -16.62
C ASN A 103 2.81 9.84 -17.07
N TYR A 104 2.35 10.47 -18.15
CA TYR A 104 1.03 10.17 -18.72
C TYR A 104 0.95 8.73 -19.25
N PHE A 105 2.02 8.25 -19.89
CA PHE A 105 2.12 6.87 -20.35
C PHE A 105 2.07 5.88 -19.18
N ALA A 106 2.84 6.11 -18.12
CA ALA A 106 2.82 5.27 -16.92
C ALA A 106 1.43 5.28 -16.26
N PHE A 107 0.79 6.44 -16.17
CA PHE A 107 -0.55 6.57 -15.62
C PHE A 107 -1.59 5.80 -16.46
N LEU A 108 -1.51 5.91 -17.79
CA LEU A 108 -2.35 5.15 -18.71
C LEU A 108 -2.14 3.65 -18.56
N MET A 109 -0.88 3.20 -18.50
CA MET A 109 -0.56 1.78 -18.33
C MET A 109 -1.06 1.23 -16.99
N LEU A 110 -0.96 2.00 -15.91
CA LEU A 110 -1.54 1.62 -14.62
C LEU A 110 -3.07 1.50 -14.69
N LEU A 111 -3.76 2.41 -15.38
CA LEU A 111 -5.20 2.29 -15.60
C LEU A 111 -5.55 1.04 -16.40
N VAL A 112 -4.81 0.75 -17.46
CA VAL A 112 -4.98 -0.45 -18.28
C VAL A 112 -4.83 -1.70 -17.40
N ILE A 113 -3.77 -1.78 -16.57
CA ILE A 113 -3.55 -2.91 -15.66
C ILE A 113 -4.75 -3.08 -14.71
N VAL A 114 -5.23 -2.00 -14.10
CA VAL A 114 -6.39 -2.06 -13.20
C VAL A 114 -7.62 -2.60 -13.93
N VAL A 115 -7.92 -2.12 -15.14
CA VAL A 115 -9.04 -2.60 -15.96
C VAL A 115 -8.90 -4.08 -16.29
N PHE A 116 -7.72 -4.52 -16.73
CA PHE A 116 -7.45 -5.93 -17.03
C PHE A 116 -7.60 -6.83 -15.79
N MET A 117 -7.27 -6.32 -14.60
CA MET A 117 -7.48 -7.05 -13.35
C MET A 117 -8.97 -7.23 -12.99
N PHE A 118 -9.87 -6.35 -13.43
CA PHE A 118 -11.32 -6.57 -13.26
C PHE A 118 -11.87 -7.63 -14.23
N ILE A 119 -11.32 -7.67 -15.44
CA ILE A 119 -11.78 -8.58 -16.50
C ILE A 119 -11.37 -10.02 -16.19
N ASN A 120 -10.12 -10.23 -15.78
CA ASN A 120 -9.56 -11.55 -15.52
C ASN A 120 -10.20 -12.20 -14.27
N LEU A 121 -10.72 -13.43 -14.44
CA LEU A 121 -11.46 -14.17 -13.40
C LEU A 121 -10.60 -14.50 -12.16
N ASP A 122 -9.31 -14.76 -12.37
CA ASP A 122 -8.37 -15.15 -11.29
C ASP A 122 -8.01 -13.95 -10.42
N THR A 123 -7.92 -12.77 -11.03
CA THR A 123 -7.59 -11.53 -10.32
C THR A 123 -8.84 -10.80 -9.81
N ARG A 124 -10.04 -11.09 -10.33
CA ARG A 124 -11.29 -10.46 -9.90
C ARG A 124 -11.58 -10.62 -8.41
N ILE A 125 -11.43 -11.82 -7.87
CA ILE A 125 -11.62 -12.07 -6.43
C ILE A 125 -10.62 -11.25 -5.62
N SER A 126 -9.36 -11.25 -6.06
CA SER A 126 -8.26 -10.48 -5.46
C SER A 126 -8.55 -8.98 -5.45
N VAL A 127 -9.09 -8.45 -6.56
CA VAL A 127 -9.47 -7.05 -6.73
C VAL A 127 -10.61 -6.66 -5.80
N ILE A 128 -11.65 -7.49 -5.67
CA ILE A 128 -12.79 -7.23 -4.78
C ILE A 128 -12.32 -7.18 -3.32
N VAL A 129 -11.51 -8.16 -2.90
CA VAL A 129 -10.95 -8.21 -1.53
C VAL A 129 -10.03 -7.00 -1.30
N GLY A 130 -9.17 -6.66 -2.25
CA GLY A 130 -8.28 -5.51 -2.16
C GLY A 130 -9.04 -4.18 -2.07
N ALA A 131 -10.10 -4.02 -2.86
CA ALA A 131 -10.99 -2.86 -2.80
C ALA A 131 -11.71 -2.76 -1.45
N LEU A 132 -12.19 -3.89 -0.91
CA LEU A 132 -12.81 -3.94 0.42
C LEU A 132 -11.82 -3.49 1.50
N VAL A 133 -10.59 -4.00 1.47
CA VAL A 133 -9.53 -3.59 2.40
C VAL A 133 -9.26 -2.08 2.30
N LEU A 134 -9.23 -1.51 1.09
CA LEU A 134 -9.07 -0.08 0.90
C LEU A 134 -10.23 0.74 1.45
N ILE A 135 -11.47 0.30 1.26
CA ILE A 135 -12.65 0.96 1.81
C ILE A 135 -12.55 0.97 3.34
N VAL A 136 -12.24 -0.18 3.94
CA VAL A 136 -12.06 -0.30 5.40
C VAL A 136 -10.94 0.63 5.88
N ALA A 137 -9.77 0.62 5.23
CA ALA A 137 -8.65 1.48 5.57
C ALA A 137 -9.03 2.97 5.47
N THR A 138 -9.79 3.35 4.43
CA THR A 138 -10.28 4.72 4.24
C THR A 138 -11.24 5.12 5.36
N ILE A 139 -12.18 4.25 5.74
CA ILE A 139 -13.10 4.51 6.86
C ILE A 139 -12.32 4.68 8.16
N VAL A 140 -11.38 3.79 8.46
CA VAL A 140 -10.54 3.86 9.67
C VAL A 140 -9.77 5.20 9.70
N TYR A 141 -9.18 5.59 8.58
CA TYR A 141 -8.48 6.88 8.46
C TYR A 141 -9.42 8.06 8.71
N LEU A 142 -10.58 8.10 8.06
CA LEU A 142 -11.55 9.19 8.22
C LEU A 142 -12.07 9.29 9.65
N VAL A 143 -12.34 8.17 10.32
CA VAL A 143 -12.78 8.14 11.73
C VAL A 143 -11.68 8.67 12.64
N ARG A 144 -10.43 8.24 12.45
CA ARG A 144 -9.29 8.65 13.26
C ARG A 144 -8.96 10.13 13.10
N HIS A 145 -9.08 10.67 11.88
CA HIS A 145 -8.74 12.07 11.57
C HIS A 145 -9.95 13.02 11.53
N LYS A 146 -11.16 12.54 11.86
CA LYS A 146 -12.40 13.35 11.85
C LYS A 146 -12.30 14.65 12.66
N GLY A 147 -11.51 14.65 13.75
CA GLY A 147 -11.26 15.82 14.59
C GLY A 147 -10.29 16.85 13.98
N GLN A 148 -9.45 16.45 13.01
CA GLN A 148 -8.54 17.36 12.31
C GLN A 148 -9.24 18.07 11.13
N PHE A 149 -10.17 17.40 10.45
CA PHE A 149 -10.95 18.00 9.34
C PHE A 149 -11.99 19.02 9.80
N LYS A 150 -12.42 18.98 11.07
CA LYS A 150 -13.39 19.94 11.63
C LYS A 150 -12.75 21.25 12.13
N LYS A 151 -11.41 21.34 12.10
CA LYS A 151 -10.63 22.45 12.67
C LYS A 151 -10.02 23.38 11.60
N ASN A 152 -10.20 23.05 10.33
CA ASN A 152 -9.86 23.87 9.16
C ASN A 152 -11.14 24.29 8.45
#